data_AF-A3XNU7-F1
#
_entry.id   AF-A3XNU7-F1
#
_cell.length_a   1.000
_cell.length_b   1.000
_cell.length_c   1.000
_cell.angle_alpha   90.00
_cell.angle_beta   90.00
_cell.angle_gamma   90.00
#
_symmetry.space_group_name_H-M   'P 1'
#
loop_
_entity.id
_entity.type
_entity.pdbx_description
1 polymer ?
#
loop_
_entity_poly.entity_id
_entity_poly.type
_entity_poly.pdbx_seq_one_letter_code
_entity_poly.pdbx_strand_id
1 'polypeptide(L)'
;MRTSTTVNAGSMADIAFLMLIFFLTTTTIMNDAGLDQTLPKPCETEDCSTDIAKQNLLSIAINHEGAIMLQQEEVVVNAIAEEVIRFVDNASNSIEGATSPDKAVIQFTCSRDVPYSDYVKVLDQIKSGYATMREDYSKLKFDKPFNELNGIERKLVLKQYPLQLAEASGLNR
;
A
#
# COMPACT_ATOMS: atom_id res chain seq x y z
N MET A 1 -31.20 54.06 -33.64
CA MET A 1 -31.96 53.79 -32.41
C MET A 1 -31.40 52.50 -31.82
N ARG A 2 -30.62 52.55 -30.73
CA ARG A 2 -30.06 51.36 -30.09
C ARG A 2 -31.08 50.84 -29.08
N THR A 3 -31.72 49.72 -29.39
CA THR A 3 -32.58 48.97 -28.47
C THR A 3 -31.68 48.39 -27.38
N SER A 4 -31.70 49.00 -26.19
CA SER A 4 -31.08 48.41 -25.01
C SER A 4 -31.93 47.23 -24.55
N THR A 5 -31.45 46.02 -24.84
CA THR A 5 -31.99 44.79 -24.26
C THR A 5 -31.73 44.80 -22.76
N THR A 6 -32.73 45.16 -21.96
CA THR A 6 -32.67 45.10 -20.51
C THR A 6 -32.71 43.64 -20.08
N VAL A 7 -31.53 43.07 -19.82
CA VAL A 7 -31.43 41.73 -19.22
C VAL A 7 -31.96 41.80 -17.79
N ASN A 8 -32.86 40.88 -17.43
CA ASN A 8 -33.41 40.79 -16.08
C ASN A 8 -32.34 40.25 -15.13
N ALA A 9 -31.55 41.17 -14.57
CA ALA A 9 -30.42 40.86 -13.69
C ALA A 9 -30.86 40.18 -12.39
N GLY A 10 -32.11 40.38 -11.94
CA GLY A 10 -32.65 39.72 -10.75
C GLY A 10 -32.80 38.21 -10.95
N SER A 11 -33.42 37.80 -12.06
CA SER A 11 -33.57 36.37 -12.40
C SER A 11 -32.24 35.69 -12.74
N MET A 12 -31.30 36.44 -13.32
CA MET A 12 -29.95 35.93 -13.61
C MET A 12 -29.11 35.75 -12.33
N ALA A 13 -29.28 36.64 -11.33
CA ALA A 13 -28.59 36.53 -10.05
C ALA A 13 -29.11 35.36 -9.20
N ASP A 14 -30.42 35.13 -9.18
CA ASP A 14 -31.03 34.05 -8.40
C ASP A 14 -30.60 32.67 -8.90
N ILE A 15 -30.60 32.45 -10.22
CA ILE A 15 -30.16 31.18 -10.80
C ILE A 15 -28.65 30.95 -10.62
N ALA A 16 -27.84 32.00 -10.68
CA ALA A 16 -26.40 31.90 -10.41
C ALA A 16 -26.11 31.60 -8.94
N PHE A 17 -26.89 32.15 -8.01
CA PHE A 17 -26.77 31.92 -6.58
C PHE A 17 -27.14 30.47 -6.21
N LEU A 18 -28.24 29.95 -6.75
CA LEU A 18 -28.62 28.55 -6.57
C LEU A 18 -27.61 27.58 -7.18
N MET A 19 -27.05 27.89 -8.35
CA MET A 19 -25.97 27.11 -8.96
C MET A 19 -24.72 27.10 -8.06
N LEU A 20 -24.37 28.23 -7.44
CA LEU A 20 -23.21 28.32 -6.57
C LEU A 20 -23.40 27.56 -5.24
N ILE A 21 -24.59 27.61 -4.65
CA ILE A 21 -24.93 26.76 -3.48
C ILE A 21 -24.93 25.29 -3.88
N PHE A 22 -25.49 24.94 -5.04
CA PHE A 22 -25.48 23.56 -5.55
C PHE A 22 -24.05 23.04 -5.72
N PHE A 23 -23.17 23.82 -6.34
CA PHE A 23 -21.76 23.47 -6.42
C PHE A 23 -21.14 23.36 -5.03
N LEU A 24 -21.31 24.33 -4.13
CA LEU A 24 -20.73 24.28 -2.77
C LEU A 24 -21.25 23.12 -1.90
N THR A 25 -22.51 22.71 -2.06
CA THR A 25 -23.13 21.63 -1.27
C THR A 25 -22.84 20.25 -1.83
N THR A 26 -22.61 20.13 -3.14
CA THR A 26 -22.27 18.85 -3.78
C THR A 26 -20.78 18.66 -4.01
N THR A 27 -19.96 19.72 -3.92
CA THR A 27 -18.50 19.60 -3.93
C THR A 27 -18.00 19.15 -2.57
N THR A 28 -18.00 17.85 -2.32
CA THR A 28 -17.11 17.26 -1.33
C THR A 28 -15.71 17.23 -1.93
N ILE A 29 -14.75 17.97 -1.35
CA ILE A 29 -13.34 17.71 -1.64
C ILE A 29 -12.98 16.44 -0.85
N MET A 30 -13.24 15.28 -1.46
CA MET A 30 -12.63 14.03 -1.00
C MET A 30 -11.16 14.10 -1.40
N ASN A 31 -10.31 14.41 -0.42
CA ASN A 31 -8.87 14.30 -0.58
C ASN A 31 -8.54 12.81 -0.41
N ASP A 32 -8.68 12.04 -1.48
CA ASP A 32 -8.11 10.70 -1.52
C ASP A 32 -6.59 10.88 -1.48
N ALA A 33 -6.00 10.70 -0.31
CA ALA A 33 -4.55 10.59 -0.18
C ALA A 33 -4.14 9.34 -0.96
N GLY A 34 -3.76 9.54 -2.23
CA GLY A 34 -3.36 8.46 -3.10
C GLY A 34 -2.18 7.72 -2.49
N LEU A 35 -2.33 6.42 -2.26
CA LEU A 35 -1.22 5.55 -1.92
C LEU A 35 -0.32 5.42 -3.14
N ASP A 36 0.92 5.89 -3.02
CA ASP A 36 1.93 5.63 -4.05
C ASP A 36 2.31 4.15 -4.00
N GLN A 37 1.62 3.36 -4.83
CA GLN A 37 1.80 1.93 -4.96
C GLN A 37 1.97 1.58 -6.43
N THR A 38 3.09 0.94 -6.73
CA THR A 38 3.27 0.30 -8.02
C THR A 38 2.47 -1.00 -8.01
N LEU A 39 1.48 -1.09 -8.89
CA LEU A 39 0.74 -2.33 -9.08
C LEU A 39 1.71 -3.42 -9.59
N PRO A 40 1.56 -4.67 -9.10
CA PRO A 40 2.25 -5.80 -9.68
C PRO A 40 1.99 -5.85 -11.19
N LYS A 41 2.97 -6.34 -11.96
CA LYS A 41 2.75 -6.53 -13.40
C LYS A 41 1.59 -7.51 -13.60
N PRO A 42 0.68 -7.23 -14.56
CA PRO A 42 -0.34 -8.21 -14.93
C PRO A 42 0.37 -9.48 -15.39
N CYS A 43 -0.16 -10.65 -15.03
CA CYS A 43 0.41 -11.90 -15.51
C CYS A 43 0.32 -11.97 -17.02
N GLU A 44 1.41 -12.35 -17.67
CA GLU A 44 1.43 -12.53 -19.13
C GLU A 44 1.02 -13.95 -19.57
N THR A 45 0.82 -14.87 -18.61
CA THR A 45 0.43 -16.27 -18.84
C THR A 45 -0.87 -16.61 -18.12
N GLU A 46 -1.69 -17.51 -18.69
CA GLU A 46 -2.99 -17.91 -18.11
C GLU A 46 -2.85 -18.61 -16.73
N ASP A 47 -1.68 -19.17 -16.42
CA ASP A 47 -1.33 -19.68 -15.10
C ASP A 47 -0.61 -18.61 -14.27
N CYS A 48 -1.36 -17.67 -13.69
CA CYS A 48 -0.89 -16.79 -12.61
C CYS A 48 -0.67 -17.52 -11.28
N SER A 49 -1.19 -18.75 -11.17
CA SER A 49 -1.03 -19.60 -9.99
C SER A 49 0.40 -20.15 -9.96
N THR A 50 1.37 -19.26 -9.72
CA THR A 50 2.61 -19.75 -9.12
C THR A 50 2.19 -20.39 -7.81
N ASP A 51 2.40 -21.71 -7.69
CA ASP A 51 2.29 -22.41 -6.41
C ASP A 51 3.32 -21.78 -5.48
N ILE A 52 2.91 -20.70 -4.80
CA ILE A 52 3.72 -20.05 -3.78
C ILE A 52 3.76 -21.05 -2.64
N ALA A 53 4.96 -21.59 -2.38
CA ALA A 53 5.15 -22.48 -1.26
C ALA A 53 4.65 -21.80 0.01
N LYS A 54 3.86 -22.49 0.83
CA LYS A 54 3.25 -21.92 2.04
C LYS A 54 4.26 -21.24 2.98
N GLN A 55 5.49 -21.76 3.02
CA GLN A 55 6.62 -21.18 3.77
C GLN A 55 7.07 -19.80 3.29
N ASN A 56 6.80 -19.44 2.02
CA ASN A 56 7.15 -18.15 1.43
C ASN A 56 6.01 -17.13 1.52
N LEU A 57 4.89 -17.49 2.14
CA LEU A 57 3.72 -16.64 2.29
C LEU A 57 3.63 -16.12 3.74
N LEU A 58 3.77 -14.81 3.92
CA LEU A 58 3.46 -14.14 5.18
C LEU A 58 2.03 -13.60 5.12
N SER A 59 1.15 -14.15 5.95
CA SER A 59 -0.23 -13.68 6.06
C SER A 59 -0.35 -12.64 7.17
N ILE A 60 -0.77 -11.44 6.78
CA ILE A 60 -1.10 -10.32 7.66
C ILE A 60 -2.58 -10.01 7.48
N ALA A 61 -3.36 -10.03 8.55
CA ALA A 61 -4.78 -9.75 8.51
C ALA A 61 -5.17 -8.70 9.57
N ILE A 62 -6.13 -7.83 9.24
CA ILE A 62 -6.78 -6.94 10.22
C ILE A 62 -8.22 -7.36 10.37
N ASN A 63 -8.62 -7.68 11.61
CA ASN A 63 -9.99 -8.04 11.92
C ASN A 63 -10.88 -6.78 12.09
N HIS A 64 -12.19 -6.98 12.24
CA HIS A 64 -13.15 -5.88 12.42
C HIS A 64 -12.97 -5.10 13.73
N GLU A 65 -12.27 -5.67 14.71
CA GLU A 65 -11.97 -5.06 16.00
C GLU A 65 -10.68 -4.22 15.96
N GLY A 66 -9.98 -4.20 14.82
CA GLY A 66 -8.70 -3.50 14.66
C GLY A 66 -7.49 -4.28 15.18
N ALA A 67 -7.67 -5.53 15.62
CA ALA A 67 -6.56 -6.41 15.97
C ALA A 67 -5.87 -6.93 14.70
N ILE A 68 -4.54 -6.97 14.76
CA ILE A 68 -3.70 -7.36 13.63
C ILE A 68 -3.14 -8.74 13.91
N MET A 69 -3.37 -9.64 12.96
CA MET A 69 -2.95 -11.03 13.02
C MET A 69 -1.82 -11.25 12.02
N LEU A 70 -0.70 -11.78 12.48
CA LEU A 70 0.43 -12.20 11.66
C LEU A 70 0.62 -13.70 11.84
N GLN A 71 0.50 -14.48 10.77
CA GLN A 71 0.51 -15.96 10.82
C GLN A 71 -0.43 -16.56 11.90
N GLN A 72 -1.61 -15.95 12.09
CA GLN A 72 -2.61 -16.33 13.11
C GLN A 72 -2.26 -15.98 14.56
N GLU A 73 -1.18 -15.23 14.79
CA GLU A 73 -0.83 -14.67 16.10
C GLU A 73 -1.14 -13.17 16.15
N GLU A 74 -1.67 -12.69 17.27
CA GLU A 74 -1.96 -11.27 17.43
C GLU A 74 -0.67 -10.49 17.69
N VAL A 75 -0.45 -9.43 16.90
CA VAL A 75 0.75 -8.59 16.96
C VAL A 75 0.39 -7.11 17.02
N VAL A 76 1.28 -6.33 17.62
CA VAL A 76 1.16 -4.87 17.65
C VAL A 76 1.70 -4.28 16.35
N VAL A 77 1.07 -3.20 15.84
CA VAL A 77 1.46 -2.49 14.62
C VAL A 77 2.99 -2.30 14.48
N ASN A 78 3.64 -1.83 15.54
CA ASN A 78 5.08 -1.49 15.51
C ASN A 78 5.98 -2.72 15.38
N ALA A 79 5.50 -3.92 15.74
CA ALA A 79 6.28 -5.16 15.63
C ALA A 79 6.27 -5.72 14.20
N ILE A 80 5.33 -5.29 13.35
CA ILE A 80 5.15 -5.81 11.98
C ILE A 80 6.42 -5.61 11.16
N ALA A 81 7.08 -4.45 11.27
CA ALA A 81 8.30 -4.19 10.52
C ALA A 81 9.41 -5.21 10.87
N GLU A 82 9.60 -5.50 12.16
CA GLU A 82 10.60 -6.46 12.63
C GLU A 82 10.26 -7.89 12.22
N GLU A 83 8.98 -8.28 12.30
CA GLU A 83 8.51 -9.61 11.87
C GLU A 83 8.66 -9.81 10.36
N VAL A 84 8.37 -8.78 9.55
CA VAL A 84 8.59 -8.80 8.10
C VAL A 84 10.07 -8.97 7.78
N ILE A 85 10.96 -8.25 8.46
CA ILE A 85 12.41 -8.39 8.28
C ILE A 85 12.84 -9.82 8.62
N ARG A 86 12.40 -10.35 9.76
CA ARG A 86 12.73 -11.70 10.21
C ARG A 86 12.27 -12.76 9.21
N PHE A 87 11.05 -12.60 8.69
CA PHE A 87 10.47 -13.52 7.71
C PHE A 87 11.21 -13.51 6.37
N VAL A 88 11.54 -12.31 5.86
CA VAL A 88 12.16 -12.13 4.54
C VAL A 88 13.65 -12.50 4.56
N ASP A 89 14.38 -12.11 5.60
CA ASP A 89 15.82 -12.38 5.70
C ASP A 89 16.11 -13.84 6.07
N ASN A 90 15.21 -14.47 6.85
CA ASN A 90 15.27 -15.87 7.29
C ASN A 90 16.70 -16.40 7.56
N ALA A 91 17.51 -15.61 8.26
CA ALA A 91 18.94 -15.87 8.45
C ALA A 91 19.21 -17.21 9.17
N SER A 92 18.23 -17.73 9.90
CA SER A 92 18.30 -19.01 10.62
C SER A 92 17.88 -20.23 9.77
N ASN A 93 17.48 -20.07 8.50
CA ASN A 93 16.87 -21.12 7.68
C ASN A 93 15.74 -21.86 8.41
N SER A 94 14.94 -21.13 9.19
CA SER A 94 13.80 -21.74 9.87
C SER A 94 12.74 -22.13 8.84
N ILE A 95 11.94 -23.14 9.17
CA ILE A 95 10.84 -23.64 8.33
C ILE A 95 9.72 -22.58 8.19
N GLU A 96 9.68 -21.61 9.10
CA GLU A 96 8.65 -20.58 9.22
C GLU A 96 8.94 -19.30 8.40
N GLY A 97 10.17 -19.14 7.90
CA GLY A 97 10.60 -18.00 7.08
C GLY A 97 10.71 -18.31 5.59
N ALA A 98 10.80 -17.27 4.76
CA ALA A 98 10.93 -17.41 3.32
C ALA A 98 12.25 -18.13 2.96
N THR A 99 12.23 -19.01 1.96
CA THR A 99 13.45 -19.69 1.47
C THR A 99 14.48 -18.68 0.95
N SER A 100 14.01 -17.57 0.38
CA SER A 100 14.85 -16.52 -0.18
C SER A 100 14.06 -15.20 -0.24
N PRO A 101 14.72 -14.03 -0.10
CA PRO A 101 14.05 -12.74 -0.09
C PRO A 101 13.26 -12.40 -1.36
N ASP A 102 13.66 -12.97 -2.50
CA ASP A 102 13.03 -12.79 -3.81
C ASP A 102 11.71 -13.55 -3.97
N LYS A 103 11.51 -14.60 -3.18
CA LYS A 103 10.30 -15.44 -3.20
C LYS A 103 9.31 -15.10 -2.11
N ALA A 104 9.66 -14.20 -1.19
CA ALA A 104 8.79 -13.80 -0.10
C ALA A 104 7.58 -13.03 -0.64
N VAL A 105 6.38 -13.52 -0.33
CA VAL A 105 5.10 -12.89 -0.70
C VAL A 105 4.39 -12.48 0.59
N ILE A 106 4.03 -11.20 0.66
CA ILE A 106 3.23 -10.66 1.76
C ILE A 106 1.78 -10.65 1.31
N GLN A 107 0.92 -11.43 1.96
CA GLN A 107 -0.52 -11.37 1.77
C GLN A 107 -1.11 -10.48 2.85
N PHE A 108 -1.73 -9.38 2.43
CA PHE A 108 -2.39 -8.45 3.33
C PHE A 108 -3.91 -8.49 3.13
N THR A 109 -4.62 -8.88 4.18
CA THR A 109 -6.07 -8.98 4.18
C THR A 109 -6.68 -7.99 5.17
N CYS A 110 -7.64 -7.19 4.73
CA CYS A 110 -8.31 -6.23 5.60
C CYS A 110 -9.82 -6.47 5.61
N SER A 111 -10.41 -6.49 6.81
CA SER A 111 -11.86 -6.39 6.97
C SER A 111 -12.38 -5.04 6.47
N ARG A 112 -13.56 -5.03 5.86
CA ARG A 112 -14.17 -3.82 5.27
C ARG A 112 -14.52 -2.75 6.32
N ASP A 113 -14.76 -3.17 7.56
CA ASP A 113 -15.20 -2.27 8.64
C ASP A 113 -14.02 -1.56 9.33
N VAL A 114 -12.79 -1.87 8.95
CA VAL A 114 -11.58 -1.27 9.52
C VAL A 114 -11.38 0.15 8.99
N PRO A 115 -11.06 1.14 9.84
CA PRO A 115 -10.73 2.48 9.39
C PRO A 115 -9.56 2.46 8.41
N TYR A 116 -9.66 3.25 7.34
CA TYR A 116 -8.58 3.38 6.35
C TYR A 116 -7.24 3.77 6.97
N SER A 117 -7.23 4.53 8.06
CA SER A 117 -6.01 4.88 8.80
C SER A 117 -5.24 3.67 9.30
N ASP A 118 -5.92 2.61 9.74
CA ASP A 118 -5.26 1.43 10.30
C ASP A 118 -4.69 0.54 9.19
N TYR A 119 -5.41 0.44 8.08
CA TYR A 119 -4.88 -0.14 6.83
C TYR A 119 -3.57 0.56 6.40
N VAL A 120 -3.56 1.91 6.37
CA VAL A 120 -2.36 2.68 5.97
C VAL A 120 -1.22 2.47 6.95
N LYS A 121 -1.48 2.44 8.26
CA LYS A 121 -0.45 2.18 9.28
C LYS A 121 0.23 0.84 9.05
N VAL A 122 -0.53 -0.23 8.83
CA VAL A 122 0.04 -1.56 8.58
C VAL A 122 0.85 -1.58 7.29
N LEU A 123 0.32 -0.98 6.23
CA LEU A 123 1.02 -0.88 4.95
C LEU A 123 2.35 -0.12 5.07
N ASP A 124 2.37 0.96 5.86
CA ASP A 124 3.58 1.73 6.15
C ASP A 124 4.62 0.90 6.91
N GLN A 125 4.20 0.09 7.89
CA GLN A 125 5.11 -0.82 8.61
C GLN A 125 5.73 -1.87 7.69
N ILE A 126 4.94 -2.46 6.78
CA ILE A 126 5.45 -3.41 5.78
C ILE A 126 6.48 -2.71 4.88
N LYS A 127 6.16 -1.52 4.35
CA LYS A 127 7.07 -0.74 3.51
C LYS A 127 8.34 -0.34 4.25
N SER A 128 8.23 0.04 5.53
CA SER A 128 9.34 0.40 6.41
C SER A 128 10.30 -0.77 6.64
N GLY A 129 9.76 -1.99 6.84
CA GLY A 129 10.58 -3.21 6.94
C GLY A 129 11.43 -3.43 5.69
N TYR A 130 10.82 -3.32 4.49
CA TYR A 130 11.56 -3.40 3.23
C TYR A 130 12.54 -2.25 3.01
N ALA A 131 12.20 -1.02 3.43
CA ALA A 131 13.11 0.11 3.34
C ALA A 131 14.37 -0.13 4.19
N THR A 132 14.21 -0.66 5.40
CA THR A 132 15.31 -1.01 6.31
C THR A 132 16.21 -2.09 5.70
N MET A 133 15.65 -3.20 5.21
CA MET A 133 16.43 -4.26 4.55
C MET A 133 17.20 -3.75 3.32
N ARG A 134 16.57 -2.88 2.52
CA ARG A 134 17.22 -2.28 1.35
C ARG A 134 18.34 -1.34 1.74
N GLU A 135 18.15 -0.53 2.77
CA GLU A 135 19.16 0.36 3.31
C GLU A 135 20.37 -0.42 3.83
N ASP A 136 20.14 -1.47 4.62
CA ASP A 136 21.19 -2.32 5.18
C ASP A 136 21.98 -3.04 4.08
N TYR A 137 21.27 -3.60 3.09
CA TYR A 137 21.93 -4.21 1.93
C TYR A 137 22.73 -3.19 1.10
N SER A 138 22.22 -1.96 0.96
CA SER A 138 22.92 -0.88 0.24
C SER A 138 24.22 -0.48 0.93
N LYS A 139 24.19 -0.34 2.26
CA LYS A 139 25.38 -0.08 3.07
C LYS A 139 26.38 -1.22 2.96
N LEU A 140 25.94 -2.47 3.08
CA LEU A 140 26.82 -3.64 3.02
C LEU A 140 27.50 -3.82 1.65
N LYS A 141 26.81 -3.50 0.54
CA LYS A 141 27.32 -3.72 -0.81
C LYS A 141 28.01 -2.51 -1.43
N PHE A 142 27.50 -1.30 -1.18
CA PHE A 142 27.90 -0.07 -1.86
C PHE A 142 28.46 1.00 -0.91
N ASP A 143 28.40 0.78 0.40
CA ASP A 143 28.81 1.73 1.46
C ASP A 143 28.12 3.10 1.31
N LYS A 144 26.89 3.10 0.80
CA LYS A 144 26.07 4.29 0.53
C LYS A 144 24.63 4.07 0.99
N PRO A 145 23.93 5.13 1.41
CA PRO A 145 22.51 5.05 1.70
C PRO A 145 21.70 4.81 0.42
N PHE A 146 20.54 4.17 0.53
CA PHE A 146 19.70 3.81 -0.61
C PHE A 146 19.32 5.01 -1.49
N ASN A 147 19.15 6.18 -0.86
CA ASN A 147 18.81 7.42 -1.55
C ASN A 147 19.92 7.94 -2.48
N GLU A 148 21.18 7.63 -2.18
CA GLU A 148 22.35 8.07 -2.96
C GLU A 148 22.77 7.07 -4.04
N LEU A 149 22.09 5.92 -4.12
CA LEU A 149 22.38 4.91 -5.13
C LEU A 149 22.06 5.40 -6.54
N ASN A 150 22.92 5.02 -7.48
CA ASN A 150 22.71 5.25 -8.90
C ASN A 150 21.53 4.38 -9.42
N GLY A 151 20.94 4.74 -10.56
CA GLY A 151 19.76 4.06 -11.09
C GLY A 151 19.95 2.56 -11.35
N ILE A 152 21.18 2.12 -11.63
CA ILE A 152 21.53 0.71 -11.80
C ILE A 152 21.65 -0.01 -10.44
N GLU A 153 22.35 0.61 -9.49
CA GLU A 153 22.55 0.07 -8.14
C GLU A 153 21.19 -0.07 -7.44
N ARG A 154 20.34 0.95 -7.53
CA ARG A 154 18.97 0.93 -7.00
C ARG A 154 18.14 -0.21 -7.58
N LYS A 155 18.22 -0.46 -8.89
CA LYS A 155 17.53 -1.59 -9.53
C LYS A 155 18.02 -2.94 -9.01
N LEU A 156 19.32 -3.06 -8.72
CA LEU A 156 19.89 -4.28 -8.17
C LEU A 156 19.37 -4.56 -6.76
N VAL A 157 19.32 -3.53 -5.90
CA VAL A 157 18.74 -3.63 -4.55
C VAL A 157 17.24 -3.98 -4.60
N LEU A 158 16.48 -3.33 -5.48
CA LEU A 158 15.06 -3.63 -5.69
C LEU A 158 14.81 -5.04 -6.23
N LYS A 159 15.74 -5.57 -7.02
CA LYS A 159 15.69 -6.95 -7.53
C LYS A 159 16.01 -7.98 -6.43
N GLN A 160 16.88 -7.64 -5.49
CA GLN A 160 17.22 -8.51 -4.36
C GLN A 160 16.08 -8.58 -3.34
N TYR A 161 15.47 -7.44 -3.02
CA TYR A 161 14.33 -7.35 -2.08
C TYR A 161 13.08 -6.80 -2.79
N PRO A 162 12.47 -7.58 -3.69
CA PRO A 162 11.23 -7.20 -4.34
C PRO A 162 10.09 -7.19 -3.32
N LEU A 163 9.32 -6.11 -3.27
CA LEU A 163 8.10 -6.07 -2.48
C LEU A 163 6.98 -6.72 -3.31
N GLN A 164 6.63 -7.96 -2.96
CA GLN A 164 5.50 -8.68 -3.55
C GLN A 164 4.34 -8.64 -2.56
N LEU A 165 3.51 -7.60 -2.68
CA LEU A 165 2.34 -7.40 -1.85
C LEU A 165 1.09 -7.84 -2.60
N ALA A 166 0.41 -8.85 -2.09
CA ALA A 166 -0.89 -9.30 -2.56
C ALA A 166 -1.96 -8.79 -1.59
N GLU A 167 -2.82 -7.89 -2.07
CA GLU A 167 -3.92 -7.34 -1.28
C GLU A 167 -5.22 -8.08 -1.56
N ALA A 168 -5.87 -8.52 -0.49
CA ALA A 168 -7.18 -9.15 -0.57
C ALA A 168 -8.17 -8.35 0.30
N SER A 169 -9.21 -7.84 -0.34
CA SER A 169 -10.33 -7.21 0.37
C SER A 169 -11.45 -8.24 0.55
N GLY A 170 -11.66 -8.71 1.78
CA GLY A 170 -12.79 -9.59 2.11
C GLY A 170 -12.45 -10.75 3.04
N LEU A 171 -12.45 -10.50 4.34
CA LEU A 171 -12.78 -11.54 5.31
C LEU A 171 -14.31 -11.69 5.29
N ASN A 172 -14.82 -12.63 4.49
CA ASN A 172 -16.21 -13.04 4.64
C ASN A 172 -16.34 -13.80 5.97
N ARG A 173 -17.35 -13.40 6.76
CA ARG A 173 -17.76 -14.01 8.03
C ARG A 173 -17.76 -15.53 8.02
#